data_AF-A0A8T4IZX7-F1
#
_entry.id   AF-A0A8T4IZX7-F1
#
_cell.length_a   1.000
_cell.length_b   1.000
_cell.length_c   1.000
_cell.angle_alpha   90.00
_cell.angle_beta   90.00
_cell.angle_gamma   90.00
#
_symmetry.space_group_name_H-M   'P 1'
#
loop_
_entity.id
_entity.type
_entity.pdbx_description
1 polymer ?
#
loop_
_entity_poly.entity_id
_entity_poly.type
_entity_poly.pdbx_seq_one_letter_code
_entity_poly.pdbx_strand_id
1 'polypeptide(L)'
;APGRRADGSYMPGSAGYWHYHDHIVGTEHGTGGLQKGLYGPLVVRRRGDILPDKQFTIVFNDMTINNRTGRPGDAAPDFTAKIGERVEFISITHGEFYHTFHIHGHRWAD
;
A
#
# COMPACT_ATOMS: atom_id res chain seq x y z
N ALA A 1 0.64 -21.79 -5.92
CA ALA A 1 -0.18 -21.22 -7.02
C ALA A 1 -1.66 -21.46 -6.71
N PRO A 2 -2.58 -20.63 -7.19
CA PRO A 2 -4.00 -20.91 -7.05
C PRO A 2 -4.37 -22.26 -7.71
N GLY A 3 -5.39 -22.95 -7.20
CA GLY A 3 -5.77 -24.25 -7.73
C GLY A 3 -6.87 -24.97 -6.94
N ARG A 4 -7.44 -26.02 -7.53
CA ARG A 4 -8.51 -26.81 -6.90
C ARG A 4 -7.93 -27.80 -5.89
N ARG A 5 -8.52 -27.87 -4.70
CA ARG A 5 -8.20 -28.85 -3.65
C ARG A 5 -8.91 -30.18 -3.92
N ALA A 6 -8.52 -31.22 -3.19
CA ALA A 6 -9.12 -32.56 -3.28
C ALA A 6 -10.62 -32.56 -2.91
N ASP A 7 -11.04 -31.68 -1.99
CA ASP A 7 -12.45 -31.50 -1.59
C ASP A 7 -13.30 -30.70 -2.60
N GLY A 8 -12.69 -30.28 -3.72
CA GLY A 8 -13.34 -29.52 -4.78
C GLY A 8 -13.35 -28.00 -4.58
N SER A 9 -12.94 -27.49 -3.41
CA SER A 9 -12.79 -26.05 -3.13
C SER A 9 -11.62 -25.42 -3.91
N TYR A 10 -11.62 -24.10 -4.06
CA TYR A 10 -10.55 -23.37 -4.76
C TYR A 10 -9.62 -22.66 -3.78
N MET A 11 -8.32 -22.94 -3.86
CA MET A 11 -7.28 -22.25 -3.10
C MET A 11 -6.85 -20.98 -3.87
N PRO A 12 -6.95 -19.77 -3.29
CA PRO A 12 -6.80 -18.50 -4.02
C PRO A 12 -5.36 -18.14 -4.41
N GLY A 13 -4.35 -18.77 -3.80
CA GLY A 13 -2.95 -18.34 -3.92
C GLY A 13 -2.67 -17.05 -3.13
N SER A 14 -1.47 -16.48 -3.30
CA SER A 14 -0.97 -15.36 -2.48
C SER A 14 -0.85 -14.03 -3.23
N ALA A 15 -1.24 -13.98 -4.51
CA ALA A 15 -1.10 -12.78 -5.32
C ALA A 15 -1.96 -11.64 -4.76
N GLY A 16 -1.40 -10.44 -4.66
CA GLY A 16 -2.06 -9.29 -4.06
C GLY A 16 -1.09 -8.18 -3.65
N TYR A 17 -1.67 -7.08 -3.19
CA TYR A 17 -0.98 -5.97 -2.56
C TYR A 17 -1.03 -6.16 -1.05
N TRP A 18 0.13 -6.40 -0.46
CA TRP A 18 0.34 -6.64 0.96
C TRP A 18 1.24 -5.55 1.54
N HIS A 19 1.46 -5.62 2.85
CA HIS A 19 2.42 -4.77 3.55
C HIS A 19 3.10 -5.55 4.67
N TYR A 20 4.23 -5.04 5.16
CA TYR A 20 4.91 -5.51 6.36
C TYR A 20 5.03 -4.36 7.36
N HIS A 21 5.14 -4.68 8.65
CA HIS A 21 5.39 -3.68 9.70
C HIS A 21 6.01 -4.30 10.96
N ASP A 22 6.55 -3.44 11.83
CA ASP A 22 6.95 -3.82 13.18
C ASP A 22 5.74 -4.12 14.08
N HIS A 23 5.93 -5.03 15.05
CA HIS A 23 4.87 -5.44 15.97
C HIS A 23 5.28 -5.32 17.45
N ILE A 24 6.42 -4.72 17.79
CA ILE A 24 6.88 -4.71 19.19
C ILE A 24 7.41 -3.35 19.70
N VAL A 25 7.73 -2.40 18.83
CA VAL A 25 8.21 -1.08 19.27
C VAL A 25 7.04 -0.28 19.84
N GLY A 26 7.20 0.13 21.09
CA GLY A 26 6.23 0.96 21.82
C GLY A 26 5.13 0.15 22.53
N THR A 27 4.51 -0.82 21.85
CA THR A 27 3.46 -1.70 22.41
C THR A 27 3.60 -3.12 21.87
N GLU A 28 2.88 -4.07 22.46
CA GLU A 28 2.79 -5.47 21.98
C GLU A 28 2.16 -5.60 20.57
N HIS A 29 1.61 -4.50 20.03
CA HIS A 29 1.04 -4.42 18.69
C HIS A 29 1.79 -3.42 17.80
N GLY A 30 3.02 -3.02 18.17
CA GLY A 30 3.90 -2.20 17.33
C GLY A 30 3.43 -0.76 17.09
N THR A 31 2.54 -0.22 17.93
CA THR A 31 1.98 1.13 17.74
C THR A 31 3.07 2.19 17.57
N GLY A 32 4.11 2.14 18.39
CA GLY A 32 5.22 3.09 18.32
C GLY A 32 6.11 2.87 17.09
N GLY A 33 6.24 1.63 16.62
CA GLY A 33 6.96 1.30 15.39
C GLY A 33 6.26 1.86 14.16
N LEU A 34 4.95 1.63 14.04
CA LEU A 34 4.11 2.16 12.98
C LEU A 34 4.15 3.70 12.94
N GLN A 35 3.94 4.36 14.09
CA GLN A 35 4.01 5.82 14.19
C GLN A 35 5.38 6.38 13.78
N LYS A 36 6.46 5.61 13.94
CA LYS A 36 7.83 6.00 13.57
C LYS A 36 8.24 5.58 12.16
N GLY A 37 7.37 4.92 11.40
CA GLY A 37 7.63 4.57 10.00
C GLY A 37 8.15 3.15 9.76
N LEU A 38 8.04 2.24 10.72
CA LEU A 38 8.41 0.82 10.52
C LEU A 38 7.30 0.06 9.79
N TYR A 39 7.04 0.44 8.53
CA TYR A 39 6.11 -0.20 7.61
C TYR A 39 6.68 -0.22 6.18
N GLY A 40 6.14 -1.06 5.31
CA GLY A 40 6.46 -0.99 3.89
C GLY A 40 5.60 -1.89 3.00
N PRO A 41 5.63 -1.66 1.67
CA PRO A 41 4.82 -2.38 0.70
C PRO A 41 5.39 -3.76 0.36
N LEU A 42 4.51 -4.72 0.05
CA LEU A 42 4.88 -6.02 -0.51
C LEU A 42 3.91 -6.40 -1.63
N VAL A 43 4.42 -6.57 -2.85
CA VAL A 43 3.60 -6.98 -4.00
C VAL A 43 3.94 -8.42 -4.39
N VAL A 44 2.93 -9.29 -4.39
CA VAL A 44 3.07 -10.65 -4.92
C VAL A 44 2.31 -10.73 -6.24
N ARG A 45 3.04 -10.90 -7.34
CA ARG A 45 2.44 -10.97 -8.68
C ARG A 45 2.09 -12.41 -9.06
N ARG A 46 0.93 -12.59 -9.71
CA ARG A 46 0.58 -13.81 -10.43
C ARG A 46 1.30 -13.86 -11.77
N ARG A 47 1.52 -15.06 -12.29
CA ARG A 47 1.96 -15.23 -13.68
C ARG A 47 0.97 -14.53 -14.63
N GLY A 48 1.49 -13.66 -15.49
CA GLY A 48 0.71 -12.90 -16.46
C GLY A 48 0.23 -11.53 -15.97
N ASP A 49 0.47 -11.17 -14.70
CA ASP A 49 0.18 -9.82 -14.23
C ASP A 49 1.04 -8.79 -15.00
N ILE A 50 0.40 -7.70 -15.38
CA ILE A 50 1.04 -6.60 -16.10
C ILE A 50 1.96 -5.86 -15.13
N LEU A 51 3.20 -5.60 -15.56
CA LEU A 51 4.15 -4.79 -14.79
C LEU A 51 3.94 -3.29 -15.10
N PRO A 52 4.04 -2.41 -14.09
CA PRO A 52 3.97 -0.97 -14.30
C PRO A 52 5.30 -0.38 -14.78
N ASP A 53 5.23 0.80 -15.39
CA ASP A 53 6.40 1.63 -15.67
C ASP A 53 6.91 2.33 -14.39
N LYS A 54 5.97 2.69 -13.50
CA LYS A 54 6.25 3.33 -12.21
C LYS A 54 5.40 2.72 -11.11
N GLN A 55 6.00 2.50 -9.95
CA GLN A 55 5.33 2.01 -8.75
C GLN A 55 5.51 3.04 -7.63
N PHE A 56 4.40 3.49 -7.04
CA PHE A 56 4.39 4.46 -5.96
C PHE A 56 3.67 3.92 -4.75
N THR A 57 4.18 4.22 -3.57
CA THR A 57 3.58 3.81 -2.30
C THR A 57 3.08 5.02 -1.53
N ILE A 58 1.83 4.93 -1.11
CA ILE A 58 1.14 5.94 -0.31
C ILE A 58 0.65 5.23 0.95
N VAL A 59 1.14 5.70 2.09
CA VAL A 59 0.73 5.20 3.40
C VAL A 59 0.05 6.33 4.16
N PHE A 60 -1.24 6.17 4.42
CA PHE A 60 -1.95 7.02 5.36
C PHE A 60 -1.65 6.49 6.76
N ASN A 61 -0.76 7.17 7.47
CA ASN A 61 -0.36 6.79 8.82
C ASN A 61 -0.81 7.88 9.79
N ASP A 62 -1.85 7.59 10.56
CA ASP A 62 -2.64 8.59 11.28
C ASP A 62 -3.00 9.77 10.35
N MET A 63 -2.64 11.00 10.71
CA MET A 63 -2.96 12.20 9.92
C MET A 63 -1.82 12.61 8.96
N THR A 64 -0.96 11.66 8.57
CA THR A 64 0.21 11.91 7.71
C THR A 64 0.18 11.05 6.45
N ILE A 65 0.90 11.49 5.41
CA ILE A 65 1.18 10.70 4.22
C ILE A 65 2.67 10.33 4.24
N ASN A 66 2.99 9.04 4.31
CA ASN A 66 4.37 8.55 4.43
C ASN A 66 5.15 9.25 5.57
N ASN A 67 4.49 9.46 6.72
CA ASN A 67 5.03 10.18 7.88
C ASN A 67 5.42 11.65 7.61
N ARG A 68 4.90 12.25 6.53
CA ARG A 68 5.01 13.68 6.23
C ARG A 68 3.70 14.38 6.57
N THR A 69 3.79 15.50 7.26
CA THR A 69 2.62 16.26 7.73
C THR A 69 1.97 17.12 6.64
N GLY A 70 2.62 17.31 5.49
CA GLY A 70 2.12 18.17 4.42
C GLY A 70 2.26 19.67 4.69
N ARG A 71 2.88 20.05 5.81
CA ARG A 71 3.13 21.44 6.18
C ARG A 71 4.36 22.00 5.44
N PRO A 72 4.52 23.33 5.35
CA PRO A 72 5.74 23.93 4.82
C PRO A 72 6.99 23.39 5.53
N GLY A 73 7.98 22.93 4.76
CA GLY A 73 9.19 22.27 5.27
C GLY A 73 9.03 20.78 5.59
N ASP A 74 7.81 20.24 5.52
CA ASP A 74 7.48 18.83 5.79
C ASP A 74 6.47 18.26 4.79
N ALA A 75 6.64 18.65 3.51
CA ALA A 75 5.72 18.28 2.44
C ALA A 75 5.61 16.75 2.27
N ALA A 76 4.39 16.31 1.97
CA ALA A 76 4.11 14.98 1.47
C ALA A 76 4.74 14.80 0.07
N PRO A 77 5.01 13.55 -0.36
CA PRO A 77 5.61 13.31 -1.65
C PRO A 77 4.66 13.68 -2.80
N ASP A 78 5.21 14.37 -3.80
CA ASP A 78 4.62 14.46 -5.13
C ASP A 78 5.12 13.29 -5.98
N PHE A 79 4.25 12.75 -6.83
CA PHE A 79 4.59 11.69 -7.77
C PHE A 79 4.48 12.19 -9.21
N THR A 80 5.51 11.96 -10.01
CA THR A 80 5.55 12.43 -11.40
C THR A 80 5.55 11.27 -12.39
N ALA A 81 4.65 11.34 -13.35
CA ALA A 81 4.55 10.44 -14.49
C ALA A 81 4.31 11.23 -15.79
N LYS A 82 4.60 10.60 -16.92
CA LYS A 82 4.30 11.11 -18.26
C LYS A 82 2.96 10.56 -18.73
N ILE A 83 2.30 11.29 -19.62
CA ILE A 83 1.08 10.81 -20.30
C ILE A 83 1.41 9.49 -20.99
N GLY A 84 0.60 8.46 -20.70
CA GLY A 84 0.75 7.12 -21.27
C GLY A 84 1.54 6.12 -20.41
N GLU A 85 2.25 6.58 -19.37
CA GLU A 85 2.93 5.65 -18.45
C GLU A 85 1.91 4.87 -17.60
N ARG A 86 2.15 3.57 -17.44
CA ARG A 86 1.40 2.71 -16.54
C ARG A 86 1.92 2.89 -15.12
N VAL A 87 1.11 3.54 -14.29
CA VAL A 87 1.41 3.78 -12.88
C VAL A 87 0.66 2.81 -12.00
N GLU A 88 1.38 2.16 -11.08
CA GLU A 88 0.82 1.34 -10.00
C GLU A 88 0.92 2.11 -8.67
N PHE A 89 -0.23 2.28 -8.01
CA PHE A 89 -0.29 2.84 -6.66
C PHE A 89 -0.51 1.72 -5.64
N ILE A 90 0.34 1.67 -4.63
CA ILE A 90 0.19 0.81 -3.45
C ILE A 90 -0.29 1.69 -2.31
N SER A 91 -1.58 1.60 -1.99
CA SER A 91 -2.21 2.38 -0.91
C SER A 91 -2.34 1.53 0.34
N ILE A 92 -1.75 1.97 1.44
CA ILE A 92 -1.76 1.30 2.75
C ILE A 92 -2.28 2.29 3.80
N THR A 93 -2.96 1.79 4.83
CA THR A 93 -3.42 2.62 5.96
C THR A 93 -2.96 2.01 7.28
N HIS A 94 -2.49 2.87 8.18
CA HIS A 94 -2.08 2.55 9.55
C HIS A 94 -2.54 3.64 10.52
N GLY A 95 -2.56 3.31 11.81
CA GLY A 95 -2.94 4.24 12.87
C GLY A 95 -4.41 4.12 13.26
N GLU A 96 -4.95 5.21 13.80
CA GLU A 96 -6.23 5.20 14.51
C GLU A 96 -7.42 5.69 13.67
N PHE A 97 -7.18 6.27 12.50
CA PHE A 97 -8.21 6.96 11.72
C PHE A 97 -8.63 6.18 10.47
N TYR A 98 -9.92 6.27 10.14
CA TYR A 98 -10.40 5.86 8.83
C TYR A 98 -10.10 6.96 7.80
N HIS A 99 -9.93 6.56 6.54
CA HIS A 99 -9.64 7.48 5.45
C HIS A 99 -10.34 7.05 4.16
N THR A 100 -10.47 7.98 3.23
CA THR A 100 -10.98 7.75 1.88
C THR A 100 -9.93 8.21 0.86
N PHE A 101 -9.26 7.25 0.20
CA PHE A 101 -8.25 7.54 -0.82
C PHE A 101 -8.92 8.02 -2.12
N HIS A 102 -8.46 9.15 -2.64
CA HIS A 102 -9.02 9.78 -3.84
C HIS A 102 -7.92 10.32 -4.76
N ILE A 103 -8.09 10.12 -6.07
CA ILE A 103 -7.20 10.64 -7.11
C ILE A 103 -8.03 11.43 -8.12
N HIS A 104 -7.66 12.68 -8.38
CA HIS A 104 -8.32 13.51 -9.39
C HIS A 104 -8.00 12.98 -10.81
N GLY A 105 -9.01 12.99 -11.68
CA GLY A 105 -8.85 12.68 -13.11
C GLY A 105 -8.59 11.20 -13.46
N HIS A 106 -8.50 10.31 -12.47
CA HIS A 106 -8.23 8.89 -12.66
C HIS A 106 -9.27 8.03 -11.92
N ARG A 107 -9.35 6.76 -12.29
CA ARG A 107 -10.21 5.74 -11.66
C ARG A 107 -9.52 4.38 -11.72
N TRP A 108 -9.97 3.46 -10.89
CA TRP A 108 -9.59 2.05 -10.94
C TRP A 108 -10.87 1.20 -10.87
N ALA A 109 -10.73 -0.12 -11.04
CA ALA A 109 -11.86 -1.04 -10.89
C ALA A 109 -12.33 -1.07 -9.43
N ASP A 110 -13.65 -1.12 -9.25
CA ASP A 110 -14.34 -1.34 -7.98
C ASP A 110 -14.23 -2.79 -7.48
#